data_AF-A0A1E5R894-F1
#
_entry.id   AF-A0A1E5R894-F1
#
_cell.length_a   1.000
_cell.length_b   1.000
_cell.length_c   1.000
_cell.angle_alpha   90.00
_cell.angle_beta   90.00
_cell.angle_gamma   90.00
#
_symmetry.space_group_name_H-M   'P 1'
#
loop_
_entity.id
_entity.type
_entity.pdbx_description
1 polymer ?
#
loop_
_entity_poly.entity_id
_entity_poly.type
_entity_poly.pdbx_seq_one_letter_code
_entity_poly.pdbx_strand_id
1 'polypeptide(L)'
;MLSYKPLSICQKNGLMRMHQKQSVLSVLHAARTYSTEAGSAVGTARSTASSAVEQPVITKRRRSTNLAEKLNKGPSFDDFISGKAMDYTIADPILDAKRDTEKMKKLPSWLKVPIPKGSNFSRLKNDTKELKLSTVCEEARCPNIGECWGGKDKSKATATIMLLGDTCTRGCRFCSVKTNRTPAKPDPMEPENTAEAIKRWGLGYVVLTTVDRDDLLDGGSHHLAETVMKIKQKAPHILVETLSGDFRGDLNMVEVMAKSGLDVYAHNVETVEALTPFVRDRRATYRQSLSVLEKAKQVVPTLITKTSIMLGLGETDEQLLQTLQDLRNIGCDVVTFGQYMRPTKRHMQVVDYVHPDKFDYWKEKALEMGFLYCASGPLVRSSYKAGEAFIENVLKKRKAEATAAMA
;
A
#
# COMPACT_ATOMS: atom_id res chain seq x y z
N MET A 1 -52.86 37.28 -5.91
CA MET A 1 -53.96 36.89 -6.82
C MET A 1 -53.92 35.39 -6.99
N LEU A 2 -54.97 34.68 -6.54
CA LEU A 2 -55.16 33.26 -6.81
C LEU A 2 -55.96 33.13 -8.12
N SER A 3 -55.58 32.18 -8.99
CA SER A 3 -56.46 31.71 -10.05
C SER A 3 -56.35 30.18 -10.15
N TYR A 4 -57.48 29.53 -10.35
CA TYR A 4 -57.70 28.09 -10.21
C TYR A 4 -58.64 27.63 -11.33
N LYS A 5 -58.58 26.32 -11.65
CA LYS A 5 -59.47 25.52 -12.53
C LYS A 5 -59.02 25.35 -14.01
N PRO A 6 -59.50 24.30 -14.71
CA PRO A 6 -60.09 23.02 -14.22
C PRO A 6 -59.49 21.73 -14.84
N LEU A 7 -59.95 20.59 -14.32
CA LEU A 7 -59.73 19.24 -14.84
C LEU A 7 -60.47 18.96 -16.16
N SER A 8 -60.04 17.91 -16.88
CA SER A 8 -60.95 17.01 -17.61
C SER A 8 -60.64 15.53 -17.30
N ILE A 9 -61.66 14.68 -17.40
CA ILE A 9 -61.66 13.28 -16.94
C ILE A 9 -62.08 12.36 -18.10
N CYS A 10 -61.38 11.24 -18.27
CA CYS A 10 -61.90 9.95 -18.77
C CYS A 10 -60.89 8.86 -18.34
N GLN A 11 -61.19 7.81 -17.56
CA GLN A 11 -62.11 6.69 -17.80
C GLN A 11 -61.81 5.96 -19.14
N LYS A 12 -61.69 4.62 -19.21
CA LYS A 12 -61.93 3.54 -18.24
C LYS A 12 -61.33 2.19 -18.75
N ASN A 13 -61.46 1.13 -17.94
CA ASN A 13 -61.21 -0.30 -18.22
C ASN A 13 -59.73 -0.77 -18.14
N GLY A 14 -59.41 -1.95 -17.61
CA GLY A 14 -60.27 -2.93 -16.92
C GLY A 14 -59.68 -4.35 -16.91
N LEU A 15 -59.50 -4.92 -15.71
CA LEU A 15 -59.14 -6.31 -15.33
C LEU A 15 -59.17 -7.44 -16.40
N MET A 16 -58.19 -8.36 -16.36
CA MET A 16 -58.40 -9.72 -15.79
C MET A 16 -57.12 -10.58 -15.61
N ARG A 17 -57.05 -11.22 -14.42
CA ARG A 17 -56.58 -12.59 -14.04
C ARG A 17 -55.30 -13.20 -14.68
N MET A 18 -54.30 -13.68 -13.95
CA MET A 18 -54.21 -14.74 -12.89
C MET A 18 -54.32 -16.21 -13.38
N HIS A 19 -53.50 -17.08 -12.76
CA HIS A 19 -53.27 -18.53 -12.97
C HIS A 19 -52.37 -18.90 -14.17
N GLN A 20 -51.54 -19.95 -14.18
CA GLN A 20 -51.04 -20.97 -13.21
C GLN A 20 -49.71 -21.56 -13.80
N LYS A 21 -48.82 -22.32 -13.13
CA LYS A 21 -48.80 -23.00 -11.81
C LYS A 21 -47.35 -23.17 -11.26
N GLN A 22 -47.24 -23.79 -10.09
CA GLN A 22 -46.07 -24.29 -9.35
C GLN A 22 -45.47 -25.59 -9.91
N SER A 23 -44.19 -25.90 -9.61
CA SER A 23 -43.61 -27.24 -9.32
C SER A 23 -42.06 -27.20 -9.26
N VAL A 24 -41.28 -27.90 -8.42
CA VAL A 24 -41.43 -28.61 -7.12
C VAL A 24 -39.99 -28.75 -6.52
N LEU A 25 -39.83 -28.77 -5.19
CA LEU A 25 -38.58 -29.17 -4.49
C LEU A 25 -38.36 -30.70 -4.53
N SER A 26 -37.12 -31.20 -4.71
CA SER A 26 -36.58 -32.51 -4.24
C SER A 26 -35.24 -32.84 -4.96
N VAL A 27 -34.26 -33.63 -4.47
CA VAL A 27 -34.00 -34.29 -3.17
C VAL A 27 -32.54 -34.84 -3.12
N LEU A 28 -31.94 -34.91 -1.92
CA LEU A 28 -30.76 -35.71 -1.46
C LEU A 28 -29.42 -35.63 -2.25
N HIS A 29 -28.23 -35.44 -1.64
CA HIS A 29 -27.52 -36.20 -0.59
C HIS A 29 -27.19 -37.67 -0.96
N ALA A 30 -25.92 -37.93 -1.29
CA ALA A 30 -25.36 -39.28 -1.35
C ALA A 30 -23.92 -39.31 -0.79
N ALA A 31 -23.80 -39.56 0.52
CA ALA A 31 -22.56 -39.97 1.16
C ALA A 31 -22.72 -41.40 1.66
N ARG A 32 -21.87 -42.32 1.20
CA ARG A 32 -21.62 -43.67 1.74
C ARG A 32 -20.14 -43.97 1.52
N THR A 33 -19.28 -43.87 2.54
CA THR A 33 -19.00 -44.87 3.61
C THR A 33 -18.36 -46.16 3.12
N TYR A 34 -17.05 -46.28 3.42
CA TYR A 34 -16.34 -47.46 3.94
C TYR A 34 -16.85 -48.87 3.61
N SER A 35 -15.94 -49.69 3.08
CA SER A 35 -15.78 -51.08 3.52
C SER A 35 -14.38 -51.27 4.09
N THR A 36 -14.33 -51.73 5.33
CA THR A 36 -13.16 -52.33 5.98
C THR A 36 -13.19 -53.84 5.78
N GLU A 37 -12.05 -54.48 5.53
CA GLU A 37 -11.88 -55.91 5.83
C GLU A 37 -10.73 -56.11 6.81
N ALA A 38 -10.94 -57.01 7.76
CA ALA A 38 -9.99 -57.39 8.79
C ALA A 38 -10.07 -58.91 9.03
N GLY A 39 -8.89 -59.55 9.15
CA GLY A 39 -8.69 -60.92 9.60
C GLY A 39 -7.21 -61.04 9.98
N SER A 40 -6.79 -61.27 11.22
CA SER A 40 -7.03 -62.45 12.09
C SER A 40 -6.27 -63.69 11.56
N ALA A 41 -5.43 -64.42 12.32
CA ALA A 41 -5.02 -64.28 13.73
C ALA A 41 -3.76 -65.14 14.05
N VAL A 42 -3.08 -64.82 15.17
CA VAL A 42 -2.39 -65.72 16.14
C VAL A 42 -1.24 -66.65 15.67
N GLY A 43 -0.15 -66.70 16.45
CA GLY A 43 0.77 -67.85 16.47
C GLY A 43 2.20 -67.56 16.99
N THR A 44 2.45 -67.74 18.29
CA THR A 44 3.77 -67.50 18.93
C THR A 44 4.74 -68.67 18.83
N ALA A 45 6.02 -68.39 18.57
CA ALA A 45 7.14 -69.22 19.05
C ALA A 45 8.41 -68.37 19.27
N ARG A 46 9.10 -68.56 20.41
CA ARG A 46 10.45 -68.02 20.65
C ARG A 46 11.49 -69.03 20.16
N SER A 47 12.54 -68.57 19.49
CA SER A 47 13.84 -69.24 19.50
C SER A 47 14.97 -68.21 19.55
N THR A 48 16.18 -68.68 19.86
CA THR A 48 17.26 -67.90 20.46
C THR A 48 18.28 -67.36 19.45
N ALA A 49 18.74 -66.14 19.72
CA ALA A 49 20.09 -65.62 19.48
C ALA A 49 20.82 -65.97 18.16
N SER A 50 20.99 -64.96 17.30
CA SER A 50 22.21 -64.78 16.52
C SER A 50 22.64 -63.32 16.58
N SER A 51 23.86 -63.07 17.03
CA SER A 51 24.40 -61.73 17.30
C SER A 51 24.87 -61.05 16.01
N ALA A 52 23.94 -60.48 15.25
CA ALA A 52 24.28 -59.57 14.16
C ALA A 52 24.69 -58.20 14.73
N VAL A 53 25.97 -57.85 14.61
CA VAL A 53 26.47 -56.51 14.97
C VAL A 53 25.98 -55.51 13.92
N GLU A 54 24.88 -54.83 14.23
CA GLU A 54 24.32 -53.78 13.40
C GLU A 54 25.23 -52.53 13.46
N GLN A 55 25.93 -52.23 12.37
CA GLN A 55 26.78 -51.04 12.32
C GLN A 55 25.91 -49.78 12.29
N PRO A 56 26.22 -48.74 13.10
CA PRO A 56 25.41 -47.52 13.13
C PRO A 56 25.53 -46.78 11.79
N VAL A 57 24.44 -46.74 11.03
CA VAL A 57 24.33 -45.94 9.81
C VAL A 57 24.49 -44.47 10.19
N ILE A 58 25.66 -43.90 9.90
CA ILE A 58 25.95 -42.48 10.14
C ILE A 58 25.09 -41.64 9.18
N THR A 59 23.90 -41.27 9.64
CA THR A 59 23.08 -40.27 8.97
C THR A 59 23.82 -38.94 9.00
N LYS A 60 24.26 -38.46 7.82
CA LYS A 60 24.93 -37.17 7.69
C LYS A 60 23.96 -36.06 8.13
N ARG A 61 24.10 -35.58 9.37
CA ARG A 61 23.39 -34.40 9.87
C ARG A 61 23.51 -33.28 8.84
N ARG A 62 22.37 -32.78 8.34
CA ARG A 62 22.31 -31.55 7.54
C ARG A 62 23.12 -30.48 8.28
N ARG A 63 24.07 -29.83 7.60
CA ARG A 63 24.76 -28.66 8.16
C ARG A 63 23.70 -27.65 8.58
N SER A 64 23.78 -27.24 9.84
CA SER A 64 22.97 -26.16 10.40
C SER A 64 23.16 -24.90 9.54
N THR A 65 22.07 -24.18 9.27
CA THR A 65 22.17 -22.86 8.63
C THR A 65 22.49 -21.83 9.71
N ASN A 66 23.19 -20.74 9.32
CA ASN A 66 23.45 -19.60 10.21
C ASN A 66 22.19 -19.05 10.91
N LEU A 67 20.99 -19.30 10.36
CA LEU A 67 19.72 -18.95 10.98
C LEU A 67 19.31 -19.95 12.10
N ALA A 68 19.47 -21.25 11.88
CA ALA A 68 19.23 -22.27 12.92
C ALA A 68 20.22 -22.14 14.09
N GLU A 69 21.49 -21.85 13.78
CA GLU A 69 22.52 -21.55 14.80
C GLU A 69 22.29 -20.23 15.55
N LYS A 70 21.64 -19.23 14.92
CA LYS A 70 21.19 -18.00 15.62
C LYS A 70 19.97 -18.24 16.50
N LEU A 71 19.00 -19.05 16.05
CA LEU A 71 17.82 -19.40 16.84
C LEU A 71 18.15 -20.27 18.08
N ASN A 72 19.16 -21.15 17.97
CA ASN A 72 19.67 -21.93 19.10
C ASN A 72 20.58 -21.12 20.07
N LYS A 73 20.80 -19.82 19.82
CA LYS A 73 21.50 -18.89 20.71
C LYS A 73 20.54 -17.92 21.43
N GLY A 74 19.27 -18.30 21.58
CA GLY A 74 18.34 -17.62 22.48
C GLY A 74 18.69 -17.86 23.95
N PRO A 75 18.18 -17.01 24.87
CA PRO A 75 18.39 -17.19 26.30
C PRO A 75 17.79 -18.52 26.80
N SER A 76 18.49 -19.16 27.73
CA SER A 76 18.00 -20.37 28.39
C SER A 76 16.85 -20.06 29.36
N PHE A 77 16.20 -21.10 29.88
CA PHE A 77 15.17 -20.95 30.91
C PHE A 77 15.74 -20.32 32.20
N ASP A 78 16.98 -20.63 32.55
CA ASP A 78 17.67 -20.04 33.70
C ASP A 78 18.05 -18.57 33.45
N ASP A 79 18.37 -18.18 32.22
CA ASP A 79 18.54 -16.77 31.84
C ASP A 79 17.22 -15.99 31.98
N PHE A 80 16.08 -16.63 31.73
CA PHE A 80 14.76 -16.02 31.91
C PHE A 80 14.42 -15.82 33.40
N ILE A 81 14.67 -16.82 34.25
CA ILE A 81 14.46 -16.73 35.71
C ILE A 81 15.41 -15.74 36.36
N SER A 82 16.68 -15.67 35.91
CA SER A 82 17.69 -14.76 36.45
C SER A 82 17.64 -13.33 35.86
N GLY A 83 16.70 -13.04 34.96
CA GLY A 83 16.52 -11.74 34.30
C GLY A 83 17.51 -11.44 33.17
N LYS A 84 18.59 -12.23 33.02
CA LYS A 84 19.62 -12.08 31.98
C LYS A 84 19.12 -12.28 30.54
N ALA A 85 17.94 -12.86 30.36
CA ALA A 85 17.28 -12.95 29.06
C ALA A 85 17.06 -11.59 28.38
N MET A 86 17.04 -10.49 29.14
CA MET A 86 16.98 -9.13 28.59
C MET A 86 18.26 -8.74 27.82
N ASP A 87 19.42 -9.29 28.18
CA ASP A 87 20.71 -8.98 27.54
C ASP A 87 20.86 -9.70 26.19
N TYR A 88 20.12 -10.80 25.98
CA TYR A 88 20.05 -11.57 24.73
C TYR A 88 19.06 -10.99 23.70
N THR A 89 18.55 -9.77 23.88
CA THR A 89 17.79 -9.11 22.80
C THR A 89 18.67 -8.99 21.57
N ILE A 90 18.31 -9.74 20.51
CA ILE A 90 18.76 -9.46 19.14
C ILE A 90 18.58 -7.96 18.93
N ALA A 91 19.67 -7.27 18.58
CA ALA A 91 19.68 -5.82 18.46
C ALA A 91 18.62 -5.37 17.44
N ASP A 92 17.43 -5.03 17.93
CA ASP A 92 16.40 -4.29 17.23
C ASP A 92 16.83 -2.83 17.36
N PRO A 93 17.25 -2.15 16.27
CA PRO A 93 17.70 -0.75 16.34
C PRO A 93 16.64 0.18 16.95
N ILE A 94 15.37 -0.23 16.92
CA ILE A 94 14.24 0.49 17.52
C ILE A 94 14.19 0.31 19.05
N LEU A 95 14.72 -0.79 19.60
CA LEU A 95 14.90 -0.95 21.05
C LEU A 95 16.11 -0.17 21.56
N ASP A 96 17.19 -0.07 20.79
CA ASP A 96 18.32 0.80 21.17
C ASP A 96 17.92 2.28 21.10
N ALA A 97 17.16 2.70 20.08
CA ALA A 97 16.54 4.02 20.03
C ALA A 97 15.52 4.30 21.16
N LYS A 98 15.08 3.28 21.92
CA LYS A 98 14.30 3.48 23.16
C LYS A 98 15.17 3.70 24.39
N ARG A 99 16.44 3.27 24.40
CA ARG A 99 17.32 3.42 25.58
C ARG A 99 17.70 4.89 25.82
N ASP A 100 17.82 5.70 24.76
CA ASP A 100 17.97 7.16 24.80
C ASP A 100 16.67 7.92 25.12
N THR A 101 15.92 7.46 26.13
CA THR A 101 14.57 7.97 26.46
C THR A 101 14.49 9.43 26.95
N GLU A 102 15.60 10.04 27.36
CA GLU A 102 15.61 11.32 28.10
C GLU A 102 15.22 12.56 27.28
N LYS A 103 15.33 12.50 25.94
CA LYS A 103 14.91 13.61 25.07
C LYS A 103 14.06 13.12 23.92
N MET A 104 12.75 13.35 23.99
CA MET A 104 11.98 13.54 22.76
C MET A 104 12.62 14.70 22.00
N LYS A 105 13.41 14.38 20.95
CA LYS A 105 14.05 15.36 20.07
C LYS A 105 12.98 16.40 19.69
N LYS A 106 13.16 17.66 20.11
CA LYS A 106 12.22 18.75 19.80
C LYS A 106 12.10 18.85 18.28
N LEU A 107 10.89 19.02 17.76
CA LEU A 107 10.69 19.12 16.32
C LEU A 107 11.49 20.32 15.77
N PRO A 108 12.45 20.10 14.84
CA PRO A 108 13.26 21.16 14.27
C PRO A 108 12.43 22.23 13.56
N SER A 109 13.03 23.41 13.37
CA SER A 109 12.39 24.56 12.70
C SER A 109 11.93 24.23 11.28
N TRP A 110 12.76 23.53 10.50
CA TRP A 110 12.49 23.18 9.09
C TRP A 110 11.36 22.15 8.88
N LEU A 111 10.85 21.54 9.96
CA LEU A 111 9.70 20.61 9.92
C LEU A 111 8.40 21.24 10.44
N LYS A 112 8.40 22.52 10.80
CA LYS A 112 7.20 23.24 11.27
C LYS A 112 6.42 23.80 10.09
N VAL A 113 5.17 23.37 9.95
CA VAL A 113 4.21 23.89 8.98
C VAL A 113 3.21 24.86 9.61
N PRO A 114 2.71 25.86 8.86
CA PRO A 114 1.60 26.71 9.32
C PRO A 114 0.30 25.90 9.43
N ILE A 115 -0.58 26.32 10.34
CA ILE A 115 -1.91 25.71 10.50
C ILE A 115 -2.75 25.98 9.23
N PRO A 116 -3.38 24.95 8.62
CA PRO A 116 -4.19 25.12 7.41
C PRO A 116 -5.36 26.07 7.66
N LYS A 117 -5.50 27.10 6.80
CA LYS A 117 -6.57 28.11 6.81
C LYS A 117 -6.90 28.52 5.39
N GLY A 118 -8.18 28.73 5.06
CA GLY A 118 -8.61 29.27 3.77
C GLY A 118 -9.96 28.73 3.29
N SER A 119 -10.62 29.47 2.40
CA SER A 119 -11.93 29.10 1.84
C SER A 119 -11.88 27.87 0.94
N ASN A 120 -10.84 27.71 0.11
CA ASN A 120 -10.64 26.53 -0.74
C ASN A 120 -10.52 25.24 0.09
N PHE A 121 -9.74 25.26 1.17
CA PHE A 121 -9.63 24.13 2.10
C PHE A 121 -11.00 23.74 2.69
N SER A 122 -11.77 24.71 3.17
CA SER A 122 -13.13 24.45 3.68
C SER A 122 -14.08 23.90 2.61
N ARG A 123 -13.95 24.35 1.34
CA ARG A 123 -14.77 23.82 0.24
C ARG A 123 -14.41 22.36 -0.04
N LEU A 124 -13.15 22.04 -0.32
CA LEU A 124 -12.72 20.67 -0.60
C LEU A 124 -13.07 19.70 0.55
N LYS A 125 -13.02 20.19 1.80
CA LYS A 125 -13.44 19.42 2.97
C LYS A 125 -14.94 19.13 3.00
N ASN A 126 -15.77 20.11 2.63
CA ASN A 126 -17.22 19.90 2.51
C ASN A 126 -17.54 18.98 1.34
N ASP A 127 -16.92 19.19 0.18
CA ASP A 127 -17.09 18.36 -1.03
C ASP A 127 -16.77 16.88 -0.71
N THR A 128 -15.62 16.63 -0.07
CA THR A 128 -15.18 15.29 0.38
C THR A 128 -16.21 14.63 1.30
N LYS A 129 -16.74 15.39 2.26
CA LYS A 129 -17.74 14.90 3.23
C LYS A 129 -19.10 14.63 2.60
N GLU A 130 -19.57 15.47 1.68
CA GLU A 130 -20.84 15.30 0.95
C GLU A 130 -20.80 14.04 0.09
N LEU A 131 -19.68 13.84 -0.61
CA LEU A 131 -19.44 12.69 -1.48
C LEU A 131 -19.05 11.41 -0.73
N LYS A 132 -18.93 11.47 0.61
CA LYS A 132 -18.51 10.36 1.50
C LYS A 132 -17.14 9.75 1.14
N LEU A 133 -16.27 10.54 0.51
CA LEU A 133 -14.93 10.10 0.12
C LEU A 133 -13.98 10.16 1.32
N SER A 134 -13.03 9.22 1.39
CA SER A 134 -11.91 9.30 2.32
C SER A 134 -10.71 9.96 1.64
N THR A 135 -9.88 10.69 2.38
CA THR A 135 -8.63 11.26 1.84
C THR A 135 -7.45 10.95 2.75
N VAL A 136 -6.30 10.62 2.14
CA VAL A 136 -5.04 10.46 2.87
C VAL A 136 -4.66 11.75 3.59
N CYS A 137 -5.00 12.89 2.98
CA CYS A 137 -4.70 14.20 3.53
C CYS A 137 -5.24 14.35 4.96
N GLU A 138 -6.46 13.87 5.23
CA GLU A 138 -7.09 13.89 6.55
C GLU A 138 -6.71 12.67 7.40
N GLU A 139 -6.85 11.43 6.89
CA GLU A 139 -6.64 10.20 7.68
C GLU A 139 -5.16 9.95 8.05
N ALA A 140 -4.22 10.34 7.20
CA ALA A 140 -2.78 10.30 7.49
C ALA A 140 -2.26 11.59 8.17
N ARG A 141 -3.15 12.54 8.52
CA ARG A 141 -2.82 13.80 9.20
C ARG A 141 -1.72 14.60 8.47
N CYS A 142 -1.89 14.76 7.16
CA CYS A 142 -0.82 15.30 6.31
C CYS A 142 -0.49 16.76 6.68
N PRO A 143 0.79 17.10 6.97
CA PRO A 143 1.19 18.48 7.29
C PRO A 143 0.96 19.45 6.12
N ASN A 144 0.92 18.93 4.89
CA ASN A 144 0.85 19.73 3.66
C ASN A 144 -0.58 19.99 3.19
N ILE A 145 -1.62 19.53 3.91
CA ILE A 145 -3.02 19.61 3.46
C ILE A 145 -3.45 21.04 3.13
N GLY A 146 -3.00 22.03 3.89
CA GLY A 146 -3.30 23.44 3.66
C GLY A 146 -2.68 24.00 2.37
N GLU A 147 -1.53 23.48 1.95
CA GLU A 147 -0.88 23.88 0.70
C GLU A 147 -1.53 23.17 -0.49
N CYS A 148 -1.66 21.83 -0.44
CA CYS A 148 -2.22 21.04 -1.54
C CYS A 148 -3.67 21.41 -1.87
N TRP A 149 -4.49 21.74 -0.86
CA TRP A 149 -5.90 22.13 -1.05
C TRP A 149 -6.10 23.65 -1.12
N GLY A 150 -5.10 24.45 -0.70
CA GLY A 150 -5.16 25.91 -0.65
C GLY A 150 -4.63 26.62 -1.90
N GLY A 151 -4.15 25.87 -2.91
CA GLY A 151 -3.62 26.42 -4.15
C GLY A 151 -4.53 27.49 -4.78
N LYS A 152 -3.94 28.61 -5.20
CA LYS A 152 -4.65 29.71 -5.86
C LYS A 152 -5.09 29.35 -7.28
N ASP A 153 -4.28 28.53 -7.97
CA ASP A 153 -4.61 28.00 -9.30
C ASP A 153 -5.31 26.64 -9.17
N LYS A 154 -6.51 26.50 -9.76
CA LYS A 154 -7.24 25.21 -9.79
C LYS A 154 -6.44 24.10 -10.49
N SER A 155 -5.60 24.45 -11.46
CA SER A 155 -4.73 23.50 -12.19
C SER A 155 -3.60 22.91 -11.34
N LYS A 156 -3.26 23.54 -10.20
CA LYS A 156 -2.21 23.11 -9.25
C LYS A 156 -2.76 22.32 -8.07
N ALA A 157 -4.05 22.41 -7.80
CA ALA A 157 -4.70 21.65 -6.74
C ALA A 157 -4.56 20.14 -6.99
N THR A 158 -3.92 19.43 -6.06
CA THR A 158 -3.76 17.97 -6.10
C THR A 158 -4.53 17.37 -4.94
N ALA A 159 -5.52 16.53 -5.24
CA ALA A 159 -6.24 15.74 -4.24
C ALA A 159 -5.67 14.31 -4.18
N THR A 160 -5.59 13.75 -2.97
CA THR A 160 -5.27 12.33 -2.76
C THR A 160 -6.48 11.61 -2.15
N ILE A 161 -7.25 10.94 -3.00
CA ILE A 161 -8.44 10.17 -2.61
C ILE A 161 -7.99 8.79 -2.14
N MET A 162 -8.58 8.32 -1.04
CA MET A 162 -8.37 6.98 -0.50
C MET A 162 -9.63 6.15 -0.74
N LEU A 163 -9.47 5.10 -1.54
CA LEU A 163 -10.50 4.14 -1.91
C LEU A 163 -10.54 2.96 -0.93
N LEU A 164 -11.62 2.20 -0.98
CA LEU A 164 -11.92 1.02 -0.15
C LEU A 164 -12.03 1.32 1.36
N GLY A 165 -12.30 2.58 1.69
CA GLY A 165 -12.56 3.08 3.04
C GLY A 165 -11.34 3.63 3.79
N ASP A 166 -11.52 3.85 5.09
CA ASP A 166 -10.55 4.48 6.01
C ASP A 166 -9.79 3.49 6.92
N THR A 167 -10.03 2.19 6.71
CA THR A 167 -9.68 1.13 7.65
C THR A 167 -8.99 -0.04 6.94
N CYS A 168 -7.72 -0.25 7.28
CA CYS A 168 -6.79 -1.19 6.67
C CYS A 168 -6.75 -2.55 7.37
N THR A 169 -6.53 -3.65 6.62
CA THR A 169 -6.29 -4.99 7.18
C THR A 169 -4.85 -5.21 7.70
N ARG A 170 -3.99 -4.19 7.56
CA ARG A 170 -2.55 -4.21 7.89
C ARG A 170 -2.17 -3.14 8.91
N GLY A 171 -1.12 -3.43 9.67
CA GLY A 171 -0.65 -2.60 10.79
C GLY A 171 0.80 -2.13 10.62
N CYS A 172 1.08 -1.38 9.56
CA CYS A 172 2.38 -0.74 9.36
C CYS A 172 2.70 0.24 10.51
N ARG A 173 3.85 0.10 11.16
CA ARG A 173 4.20 0.82 12.42
C ARG A 173 4.37 2.34 12.27
N PHE A 174 4.52 2.81 11.04
CA PHE A 174 4.61 4.23 10.69
C PHE A 174 3.25 4.88 10.37
N CYS A 175 2.23 4.09 10.00
CA CYS A 175 1.01 4.57 9.36
C CYS A 175 -0.12 4.81 10.39
N SER A 176 -0.83 5.94 10.27
CA SER A 176 -1.92 6.31 11.19
C SER A 176 -3.33 5.94 10.75
N VAL A 177 -3.47 5.31 9.58
CA VAL A 177 -4.75 4.78 9.08
C VAL A 177 -5.30 3.75 10.09
N LYS A 178 -6.63 3.71 10.25
CA LYS A 178 -7.27 2.80 11.21
C LYS A 178 -7.01 1.35 10.80
N THR A 179 -6.91 0.44 11.77
CA THR A 179 -6.60 -0.97 11.49
C THR A 179 -7.73 -1.87 12.00
N ASN A 180 -8.31 -2.68 11.12
CA ASN A 180 -9.29 -3.71 11.50
C ASN A 180 -9.12 -4.94 10.59
N ARG A 181 -9.23 -6.15 11.17
CA ARG A 181 -9.19 -7.42 10.42
C ARG A 181 -10.42 -7.63 9.55
N THR A 182 -11.54 -7.00 9.93
CA THR A 182 -12.82 -7.05 9.20
C THR A 182 -13.32 -5.62 8.99
N PRO A 183 -12.75 -4.88 8.02
CA PRO A 183 -13.24 -3.56 7.64
C PRO A 183 -14.66 -3.61 7.06
N ALA A 184 -15.28 -2.46 6.84
CA ALA A 184 -16.56 -2.39 6.16
C ALA A 184 -16.48 -2.95 4.72
N LYS A 185 -17.60 -3.48 4.22
CA LYS A 185 -17.71 -3.90 2.81
C LYS A 185 -17.48 -2.66 1.91
N PRO A 186 -16.76 -2.79 0.78
CA PRO A 186 -16.64 -1.72 -0.21
C PRO A 186 -18.02 -1.28 -0.70
N ASP A 187 -18.19 0.00 -1.01
CA ASP A 187 -19.37 0.51 -1.73
C ASP A 187 -19.19 0.22 -3.23
N PRO A 188 -20.05 -0.60 -3.88
CA PRO A 188 -19.95 -0.86 -5.32
C PRO A 188 -20.07 0.40 -6.19
N MET A 189 -20.63 1.49 -5.67
CA MET A 189 -20.76 2.77 -6.37
C MET A 189 -19.57 3.72 -6.15
N GLU A 190 -18.63 3.42 -5.24
CA GLU A 190 -17.43 4.25 -5.00
C GLU A 190 -16.65 4.59 -6.29
N PRO A 191 -16.45 3.69 -7.27
CA PRO A 191 -15.75 4.00 -8.52
C PRO A 191 -16.49 5.03 -9.39
N GLU A 192 -17.82 4.95 -9.42
CA GLU A 192 -18.68 5.85 -10.20
C GLU A 192 -18.78 7.24 -9.55
N ASN A 193 -19.01 7.26 -8.23
CA ASN A 193 -19.11 8.45 -7.41
C ASN A 193 -17.78 9.23 -7.40
N THR A 194 -16.64 8.51 -7.29
CA THR A 194 -15.29 9.10 -7.33
C THR A 194 -14.99 9.72 -8.69
N ALA A 195 -15.31 9.04 -9.79
CA ALA A 195 -15.08 9.55 -11.13
C ALA A 195 -15.93 10.80 -11.44
N GLU A 196 -17.18 10.82 -10.98
CA GLU A 196 -18.07 11.99 -11.09
C GLU A 196 -17.60 13.17 -10.21
N ALA A 197 -17.09 12.90 -9.00
CA ALA A 197 -16.48 13.91 -8.14
C ALA A 197 -15.26 14.59 -8.78
N ILE A 198 -14.30 13.79 -9.26
CA ILE A 198 -13.07 14.28 -9.91
C ILE A 198 -13.40 15.14 -11.14
N LYS A 199 -14.37 14.70 -11.96
CA LYS A 199 -14.87 15.48 -13.11
C LYS A 199 -15.40 16.85 -12.70
N ARG A 200 -16.17 16.94 -11.59
CA ARG A 200 -16.70 18.22 -11.06
C ARG A 200 -15.61 19.13 -10.51
N TRP A 201 -14.57 18.57 -9.90
CA TRP A 201 -13.46 19.36 -9.34
C TRP A 201 -12.58 20.00 -10.42
N GLY A 202 -12.49 19.39 -11.61
CA GLY A 202 -11.72 19.93 -12.74
C GLY A 202 -10.21 19.99 -12.47
N LEU A 203 -9.68 18.99 -11.76
CA LEU A 203 -8.26 18.88 -11.44
C LEU A 203 -7.47 18.41 -12.68
N GLY A 204 -6.27 18.94 -12.90
CA GLY A 204 -5.38 18.43 -13.96
C GLY A 204 -4.71 17.09 -13.61
N TYR A 205 -4.56 16.80 -12.32
CA TYR A 205 -3.88 15.62 -11.79
C TYR A 205 -4.59 15.14 -10.52
N VAL A 206 -4.82 13.84 -10.40
CA VAL A 206 -5.38 13.20 -9.20
C VAL A 206 -4.51 12.04 -8.75
N VAL A 207 -4.33 11.89 -7.44
CA VAL A 207 -3.73 10.70 -6.85
C VAL A 207 -4.83 9.87 -6.21
N LEU A 208 -4.94 8.61 -6.64
CA LEU A 208 -5.73 7.59 -5.96
C LEU A 208 -4.79 6.77 -5.08
N THR A 209 -5.28 6.31 -3.94
CA THR A 209 -4.62 5.27 -3.14
C THR A 209 -5.68 4.34 -2.57
N THR A 210 -5.24 3.24 -1.97
CA THR A 210 -6.11 2.36 -1.18
C THR A 210 -5.52 2.07 0.19
N VAL A 211 -6.37 1.64 1.11
CA VAL A 211 -5.95 0.79 2.23
C VAL A 211 -5.69 -0.64 1.74
N ASP A 212 -4.86 -1.42 2.45
CA ASP A 212 -4.78 -2.86 2.16
C ASP A 212 -6.09 -3.56 2.55
N ARG A 213 -6.60 -4.38 1.64
CA ARG A 213 -7.85 -5.14 1.77
C ARG A 213 -7.60 -6.64 1.61
N ASP A 214 -6.82 -7.22 2.53
CA ASP A 214 -6.52 -8.66 2.53
C ASP A 214 -7.75 -9.55 2.76
N ASP A 215 -8.90 -8.95 3.11
CA ASP A 215 -10.22 -9.58 3.20
C ASP A 215 -10.90 -9.79 1.84
N LEU A 216 -10.44 -9.10 0.79
CA LEU A 216 -10.88 -9.29 -0.59
C LEU A 216 -9.95 -10.27 -1.33
N LEU A 217 -10.51 -11.08 -2.22
CA LEU A 217 -9.75 -12.09 -2.98
C LEU A 217 -8.71 -11.46 -3.92
N ASP A 218 -9.03 -10.31 -4.50
CA ASP A 218 -8.19 -9.56 -5.44
C ASP A 218 -7.39 -8.42 -4.77
N GLY A 219 -7.44 -8.34 -3.43
CA GLY A 219 -6.88 -7.23 -2.66
C GLY A 219 -7.49 -5.86 -2.95
N GLY A 220 -8.63 -5.81 -3.66
CA GLY A 220 -9.26 -4.57 -4.14
C GLY A 220 -8.82 -4.07 -5.51
N SER A 221 -7.93 -4.78 -6.22
CA SER A 221 -7.34 -4.32 -7.47
C SER A 221 -8.35 -3.95 -8.56
N HIS A 222 -9.41 -4.77 -8.75
CA HIS A 222 -10.41 -4.47 -9.77
C HIS A 222 -11.20 -3.20 -9.45
N HIS A 223 -11.39 -2.90 -8.16
CA HIS A 223 -12.10 -1.70 -7.72
C HIS A 223 -11.31 -0.42 -8.03
N LEU A 224 -9.98 -0.46 -7.81
CA LEU A 224 -9.10 0.65 -8.18
C LEU A 224 -9.03 0.80 -9.71
N ALA A 225 -8.86 -0.31 -10.43
CA ALA A 225 -8.83 -0.31 -11.89
C ALA A 225 -10.13 0.23 -12.51
N GLU A 226 -11.29 -0.19 -12.01
CA GLU A 226 -12.60 0.32 -12.44
C GLU A 226 -12.74 1.82 -12.17
N THR A 227 -12.22 2.30 -11.03
CA THR A 227 -12.23 3.74 -10.69
C THR A 227 -11.38 4.54 -11.68
N VAL A 228 -10.17 4.08 -12.01
CA VAL A 228 -9.32 4.70 -13.04
C VAL A 228 -10.02 4.71 -14.39
N MET A 229 -10.58 3.58 -14.83
CA MET A 229 -11.29 3.49 -16.11
C MET A 229 -12.47 4.46 -16.18
N LYS A 230 -13.28 4.56 -15.12
CA LYS A 230 -14.41 5.51 -15.05
C LYS A 230 -13.95 6.97 -15.05
N ILE A 231 -12.84 7.30 -14.38
CA ILE A 231 -12.24 8.65 -14.46
C ILE A 231 -11.82 8.95 -15.90
N LYS A 232 -11.09 8.04 -16.55
CA LYS A 232 -10.63 8.24 -17.94
C LYS A 232 -11.77 8.31 -18.95
N GLN A 233 -12.87 7.59 -18.75
CA GLN A 233 -14.09 7.71 -19.55
C GLN A 233 -14.79 9.07 -19.37
N LYS A 234 -14.89 9.57 -18.13
CA LYS A 234 -15.61 10.80 -17.80
C LYS A 234 -14.81 12.08 -18.01
N ALA A 235 -13.48 12.00 -17.90
CA ALA A 235 -12.55 13.12 -17.94
C ALA A 235 -11.16 12.68 -18.45
N PRO A 236 -11.01 12.31 -19.73
CA PRO A 236 -9.79 11.70 -20.28
C PRO A 236 -8.53 12.59 -20.21
N HIS A 237 -8.69 13.91 -20.06
CA HIS A 237 -7.61 14.87 -19.92
C HIS A 237 -6.95 14.89 -18.53
N ILE A 238 -7.58 14.27 -17.53
CA ILE A 238 -7.06 14.23 -16.16
C ILE A 238 -6.00 13.14 -16.06
N LEU A 239 -4.83 13.50 -15.54
CA LEU A 239 -3.76 12.55 -15.23
C LEU A 239 -4.05 11.85 -13.90
N VAL A 240 -3.88 10.53 -13.87
CA VAL A 240 -4.22 9.66 -12.75
C VAL A 240 -2.98 8.90 -12.30
N GLU A 241 -2.51 9.24 -11.10
CA GLU A 241 -1.55 8.43 -10.36
C GLU A 241 -2.30 7.48 -9.43
N THR A 242 -1.90 6.22 -9.35
CA THR A 242 -2.43 5.28 -8.35
C THR A 242 -1.32 4.74 -7.49
N LEU A 243 -1.37 5.05 -6.19
CA LEU A 243 -0.58 4.41 -5.14
C LEU A 243 -1.25 3.09 -4.74
N SER A 244 -0.81 1.99 -5.34
CA SER A 244 -1.41 0.67 -5.11
C SER A 244 -0.88 0.02 -3.83
N GLY A 245 -1.70 -0.86 -3.24
CA GLY A 245 -1.19 -1.90 -2.34
C GLY A 245 -0.27 -2.88 -3.08
N ASP A 246 0.25 -3.88 -2.36
CA ASP A 246 1.07 -4.94 -2.96
C ASP A 246 0.26 -6.15 -3.44
N PHE A 247 -1.07 -6.12 -3.27
CA PHE A 247 -2.01 -7.21 -3.57
C PHE A 247 -1.56 -8.58 -3.03
N ARG A 248 -0.87 -8.61 -1.88
CA ARG A 248 -0.29 -9.81 -1.25
C ARG A 248 0.72 -10.55 -2.14
N GLY A 249 1.32 -9.84 -3.10
CA GLY A 249 2.24 -10.39 -4.10
C GLY A 249 1.57 -11.01 -5.33
N ASP A 250 0.24 -10.88 -5.50
CA ASP A 250 -0.42 -11.34 -6.72
C ASP A 250 -0.12 -10.42 -7.91
N LEU A 251 0.85 -10.85 -8.73
CA LEU A 251 1.27 -10.14 -9.94
C LEU A 251 0.20 -10.08 -11.03
N ASN A 252 -0.86 -10.89 -10.97
CA ASN A 252 -2.01 -10.74 -11.87
C ASN A 252 -2.84 -9.51 -11.51
N MET A 253 -2.94 -9.19 -10.21
CA MET A 253 -3.62 -7.97 -9.75
C MET A 253 -2.82 -6.72 -10.11
N VAL A 254 -1.49 -6.78 -10.00
CA VAL A 254 -0.61 -5.73 -10.55
C VAL A 254 -0.85 -5.51 -12.05
N GLU A 255 -1.03 -6.59 -12.82
CA GLU A 255 -1.33 -6.52 -14.26
C GLU A 255 -2.71 -5.91 -14.57
N VAL A 256 -3.75 -6.28 -13.81
CA VAL A 256 -5.09 -5.66 -13.90
C VAL A 256 -4.99 -4.16 -13.63
N MET A 257 -4.31 -3.76 -12.55
CA MET A 257 -4.13 -2.37 -12.19
C MET A 257 -3.35 -1.61 -13.29
N ALA A 258 -2.21 -2.14 -13.75
CA ALA A 258 -1.37 -1.52 -14.78
C ALA A 258 -2.10 -1.30 -16.12
N LYS A 259 -3.05 -2.18 -16.49
CA LYS A 259 -3.86 -2.07 -17.72
C LYS A 259 -5.08 -1.15 -17.62
N SER A 260 -5.39 -0.59 -16.44
CA SER A 260 -6.57 0.26 -16.23
C SER A 260 -6.54 1.63 -16.94
N GLY A 261 -5.39 2.01 -17.51
CA GLY A 261 -5.20 3.30 -18.20
C GLY A 261 -4.74 4.44 -17.30
N LEU A 262 -4.19 4.16 -16.11
CA LEU A 262 -3.49 5.15 -15.29
C LEU A 262 -2.20 5.67 -15.97
N ASP A 263 -1.72 6.84 -15.56
CA ASP A 263 -0.52 7.47 -16.12
C ASP A 263 0.73 7.20 -15.26
N VAL A 264 0.55 7.01 -13.94
CA VAL A 264 1.65 6.78 -12.98
C VAL A 264 1.30 5.68 -11.98
N TYR A 265 2.00 4.54 -12.09
CA TYR A 265 1.91 3.45 -11.13
C TYR A 265 2.83 3.71 -9.95
N ALA A 266 2.26 4.06 -8.79
CA ALA A 266 3.02 4.24 -7.56
C ALA A 266 2.91 3.02 -6.65
N HIS A 267 4.03 2.56 -6.10
CA HIS A 267 4.05 1.62 -4.99
C HIS A 267 5.28 1.88 -4.11
N ASN A 268 5.06 2.15 -2.82
CA ASN A 268 6.14 2.56 -1.93
C ASN A 268 6.89 1.35 -1.34
N VAL A 269 8.22 1.37 -1.44
CA VAL A 269 9.07 0.49 -0.61
C VAL A 269 9.12 0.97 0.85
N GLU A 270 8.84 2.26 1.09
CA GLU A 270 8.78 3.00 2.36
C GLU A 270 10.11 3.11 3.12
N THR A 271 10.95 2.09 3.09
CA THR A 271 12.24 2.04 3.78
C THR A 271 13.17 1.02 3.10
N VAL A 272 14.42 0.95 3.56
CA VAL A 272 15.44 0.00 3.11
C VAL A 272 15.08 -1.45 3.49
N GLU A 273 15.67 -2.43 2.82
CA GLU A 273 15.35 -3.86 3.02
C GLU A 273 15.52 -4.31 4.48
N ALA A 274 16.61 -3.91 5.13
CA ALA A 274 16.93 -4.28 6.51
C ALA A 274 15.89 -3.80 7.54
N LEU A 275 15.27 -2.64 7.31
CA LEU A 275 14.28 -2.06 8.21
C LEU A 275 12.84 -2.47 7.88
N THR A 276 12.58 -2.99 6.67
CA THR A 276 11.23 -3.36 6.23
C THR A 276 10.45 -4.23 7.24
N PRO A 277 11.02 -5.31 7.83
CA PRO A 277 10.31 -6.13 8.83
C PRO A 277 9.96 -5.39 10.13
N PHE A 278 10.64 -4.28 10.43
CA PHE A 278 10.48 -3.50 11.66
C PHE A 278 9.60 -2.26 11.47
N VAL A 279 9.37 -1.84 10.22
CA VAL A 279 8.64 -0.63 9.82
C VAL A 279 7.25 -0.98 9.24
N ARG A 280 7.20 -1.96 8.34
CA ARG A 280 6.01 -2.34 7.56
C ARG A 280 5.27 -3.51 8.21
N ASP A 281 4.04 -3.78 7.79
CA ASP A 281 3.35 -5.02 8.18
C ASP A 281 4.13 -6.23 7.62
N ARG A 282 4.22 -7.33 8.39
CA ARG A 282 4.95 -8.55 8.01
C ARG A 282 4.54 -9.15 6.65
N ARG A 283 3.36 -8.80 6.12
CA ARG A 283 2.88 -9.21 4.78
C ARG A 283 3.50 -8.40 3.63
N ALA A 284 4.01 -7.21 3.90
CA ALA A 284 4.59 -6.28 2.93
C ALA A 284 6.12 -6.39 2.94
N THR A 285 6.67 -7.31 2.14
CA THR A 285 8.11 -7.52 2.06
C THR A 285 8.76 -6.58 1.03
N TYR A 286 10.04 -6.27 1.24
CA TYR A 286 10.80 -5.37 0.36
C TYR A 286 10.87 -5.90 -1.08
N ARG A 287 11.23 -7.17 -1.25
CA ARG A 287 11.33 -7.82 -2.57
C ARG A 287 9.96 -7.92 -3.26
N GLN A 288 8.87 -8.16 -2.53
CA GLN A 288 7.51 -8.11 -3.07
C GLN A 288 7.16 -6.70 -3.61
N SER A 289 7.53 -5.63 -2.90
CA SER A 289 7.35 -4.26 -3.41
C SER A 289 8.15 -3.96 -4.66
N LEU A 290 9.36 -4.50 -4.80
CA LEU A 290 10.13 -4.39 -6.04
C LEU A 290 9.43 -5.14 -7.19
N SER A 291 8.99 -6.38 -6.97
CA SER A 291 8.28 -7.18 -7.99
C SER A 291 6.96 -6.54 -8.45
N VAL A 292 6.26 -5.78 -7.60
CA VAL A 292 5.07 -4.99 -7.98
C VAL A 292 5.44 -3.91 -9.00
N LEU A 293 6.47 -3.11 -8.73
CA LEU A 293 6.93 -2.05 -9.63
C LEU A 293 7.49 -2.63 -10.94
N GLU A 294 8.29 -3.70 -10.82
CA GLU A 294 8.87 -4.42 -11.96
C GLU A 294 7.78 -4.99 -12.88
N LYS A 295 6.79 -5.70 -12.32
CA LYS A 295 5.68 -6.28 -13.09
C LYS A 295 4.85 -5.18 -13.77
N ALA A 296 4.56 -4.07 -13.10
CA ALA A 296 3.86 -2.93 -13.72
C ALA A 296 4.61 -2.40 -14.94
N LYS A 297 5.95 -2.27 -14.85
CA LYS A 297 6.82 -1.86 -15.96
C LYS A 297 6.88 -2.90 -17.08
N GLN A 298 6.94 -4.18 -16.77
CA GLN A 298 6.94 -5.27 -17.75
C GLN A 298 5.62 -5.35 -18.52
N VAL A 299 4.48 -5.15 -17.85
CA VAL A 299 3.14 -5.19 -18.48
C VAL A 299 2.90 -3.99 -19.39
N VAL A 300 3.33 -2.79 -18.97
CA VAL A 300 3.22 -1.56 -19.77
C VAL A 300 4.57 -0.81 -19.73
N PRO A 301 5.50 -1.04 -20.67
CA PRO A 301 6.83 -0.44 -20.66
C PRO A 301 6.84 1.10 -20.65
N THR A 302 5.80 1.72 -21.21
CA THR A 302 5.60 3.17 -21.25
C THR A 302 4.95 3.75 -19.99
N LEU A 303 4.49 2.91 -19.06
CA LEU A 303 3.94 3.36 -17.78
C LEU A 303 5.06 3.88 -16.90
N ILE A 304 4.80 5.01 -16.24
CA ILE A 304 5.77 5.59 -15.31
C ILE A 304 5.55 4.96 -13.94
N THR A 305 6.62 4.42 -13.39
CA THR A 305 6.65 3.74 -12.10
C THR A 305 7.28 4.64 -11.04
N LYS A 306 6.69 4.68 -9.85
CA LYS A 306 7.04 5.63 -8.80
C LYS A 306 7.10 4.95 -7.43
N THR A 307 8.05 5.36 -6.60
CA THR A 307 8.14 4.89 -5.21
C THR A 307 8.49 6.04 -4.25
N SER A 308 8.33 5.77 -2.96
CA SER A 308 8.71 6.67 -1.88
C SER A 308 9.52 5.93 -0.82
N ILE A 309 10.47 6.64 -0.24
CA ILE A 309 11.31 6.22 0.89
C ILE A 309 11.18 7.29 1.98
N MET A 310 10.89 6.88 3.20
CA MET A 310 10.93 7.77 4.36
C MET A 310 12.31 7.71 5.02
N LEU A 311 12.87 8.87 5.33
CA LEU A 311 14.14 9.01 6.05
C LEU A 311 13.93 9.29 7.54
N GLY A 312 14.91 8.95 8.37
CA GLY A 312 14.88 9.10 9.82
C GLY A 312 14.30 7.89 10.58
N LEU A 313 14.24 6.73 9.93
CA LEU A 313 13.80 5.44 10.50
C LEU A 313 14.96 4.62 11.10
N GLY A 314 16.21 5.01 10.83
CA GLY A 314 17.44 4.35 11.28
C GLY A 314 18.25 3.71 10.14
N GLU A 315 17.93 4.06 8.90
CA GLU A 315 18.61 3.62 7.69
C GLU A 315 20.00 4.25 7.56
N THR A 316 20.96 3.50 6.98
CA THR A 316 22.29 4.04 6.65
C THR A 316 22.38 4.49 5.19
N ASP A 317 23.39 5.28 4.86
CA ASP A 317 23.61 5.75 3.49
C ASP A 317 23.86 4.61 2.51
N GLU A 318 24.59 3.58 2.93
CA GLU A 318 24.90 2.39 2.13
C GLU A 318 23.62 1.59 1.84
N GLN A 319 22.72 1.48 2.83
CA GLN A 319 21.43 0.82 2.67
C GLN A 319 20.51 1.60 1.71
N LEU A 320 20.49 2.94 1.81
CA LEU A 320 19.75 3.79 0.88
C LEU A 320 20.29 3.71 -0.54
N LEU A 321 21.62 3.71 -0.71
CA LEU A 321 22.27 3.57 -2.01
C LEU A 321 21.97 2.20 -2.63
N GLN A 322 22.00 1.11 -1.85
CA GLN A 322 21.58 -0.22 -2.32
C GLN A 322 20.10 -0.22 -2.72
N THR A 323 19.21 0.43 -1.97
CA THR A 323 17.79 0.52 -2.34
C THR A 323 17.57 1.34 -3.61
N LEU A 324 18.33 2.42 -3.82
CA LEU A 324 18.31 3.13 -5.11
C LEU A 324 18.81 2.25 -6.26
N GLN A 325 19.86 1.46 -6.06
CA GLN A 325 20.37 0.53 -7.07
C GLN A 325 19.35 -0.56 -7.41
N ASP A 326 18.73 -1.17 -6.41
CA ASP A 326 17.65 -2.15 -6.58
C ASP A 326 16.48 -1.57 -7.38
N LEU A 327 16.06 -0.34 -7.07
CA LEU A 327 14.99 0.38 -7.77
C LEU A 327 15.37 0.70 -9.23
N ARG A 328 16.63 1.07 -9.50
CA ARG A 328 17.11 1.27 -10.88
C ARG A 328 17.21 -0.03 -11.66
N ASN A 329 17.60 -1.15 -11.02
CA ASN A 329 17.69 -2.47 -11.65
C ASN A 329 16.33 -2.95 -12.19
N ILE A 330 15.22 -2.63 -11.51
CA ILE A 330 13.85 -2.92 -11.98
C ILE A 330 13.25 -1.84 -12.89
N GLY A 331 14.04 -0.82 -13.27
CA GLY A 331 13.59 0.26 -14.14
C GLY A 331 12.65 1.29 -13.50
N CYS A 332 12.65 1.43 -12.16
CA CYS A 332 11.78 2.39 -11.46
C CYS A 332 12.11 3.84 -11.87
N ASP A 333 11.12 4.57 -12.36
CA ASP A 333 11.34 5.87 -13.01
C ASP A 333 11.46 7.04 -12.03
N VAL A 334 10.71 7.02 -10.92
CA VAL A 334 10.60 8.15 -9.99
C VAL A 334 10.75 7.70 -8.54
N VAL A 335 11.60 8.39 -7.77
CA VAL A 335 11.76 8.16 -6.33
C VAL A 335 11.49 9.44 -5.54
N THR A 336 10.79 9.34 -4.41
CA THR A 336 10.57 10.46 -3.50
C THR A 336 11.14 10.20 -2.10
N PHE A 337 11.82 11.20 -1.53
CA PHE A 337 12.38 11.15 -0.18
C PHE A 337 11.69 12.17 0.72
N GLY A 338 11.16 11.72 1.86
CA GLY A 338 10.52 12.59 2.86
C GLY A 338 10.89 12.21 4.28
N GLN A 339 10.84 13.15 5.24
CA GLN A 339 11.06 12.82 6.65
C GLN A 339 9.91 11.95 7.19
N TYR A 340 10.25 10.86 7.86
CA TYR A 340 9.30 10.14 8.71
C TYR A 340 8.84 11.04 9.86
N MET A 341 7.53 11.31 9.89
CA MET A 341 6.90 12.12 10.92
C MET A 341 5.97 11.24 11.74
N ARG A 342 6.37 10.95 12.98
CA ARG A 342 5.64 10.08 13.91
C ARG A 342 4.22 10.59 14.19
N PRO A 343 3.15 9.90 13.75
CA PRO A 343 1.79 10.44 13.85
C PRO A 343 1.23 10.53 15.28
N THR A 344 1.59 9.58 16.15
CA THR A 344 1.22 9.57 17.58
C THR A 344 2.28 8.82 18.40
N LYS A 345 2.24 8.97 19.74
CA LYS A 345 3.10 8.22 20.69
C LYS A 345 2.98 6.68 20.60
N ARG A 346 1.98 6.13 19.90
CA ARG A 346 1.83 4.66 19.69
C ARG A 346 2.60 4.13 18.47
N HIS A 347 2.91 4.99 17.50
CA HIS A 347 3.69 4.64 16.31
C HIS A 347 5.18 4.56 16.64
N MET A 348 5.98 3.99 15.74
CA MET A 348 7.43 3.88 15.93
C MET A 348 8.10 5.25 16.17
N GLN A 349 9.20 5.28 16.92
CA GLN A 349 9.96 6.50 17.18
C GLN A 349 10.67 6.98 15.92
N VAL A 350 10.90 8.29 15.85
CA VAL A 350 11.82 8.88 14.88
C VAL A 350 13.22 8.65 15.42
N VAL A 351 14.09 8.01 14.65
CA VAL A 351 15.50 7.81 15.04
C VAL A 351 16.25 9.13 14.83
N ASP A 352 16.06 9.77 13.67
CA ASP A 352 16.64 11.09 13.42
C ASP A 352 15.77 12.04 12.58
N TYR A 353 15.97 13.34 12.78
CA TYR A 353 15.37 14.38 11.96
C TYR A 353 16.40 14.88 10.96
N VAL A 354 16.31 14.36 9.74
CA VAL A 354 17.27 14.57 8.68
C VAL A 354 17.32 16.05 8.29
N HIS A 355 18.54 16.58 8.15
CA HIS A 355 18.80 17.97 7.75
C HIS A 355 18.45 18.18 6.26
N PRO A 356 17.91 19.35 5.84
CA PRO A 356 17.56 19.64 4.45
C PRO A 356 18.65 19.28 3.43
N ASP A 357 19.91 19.63 3.68
CA ASP A 357 21.03 19.37 2.75
C ASP A 357 21.20 17.88 2.41
N LYS A 358 20.82 16.98 3.32
CA LYS A 358 20.86 15.53 3.09
C LYS A 358 19.78 15.07 2.10
N PHE A 359 18.63 15.77 2.07
CA PHE A 359 17.62 15.56 1.03
C PHE A 359 18.11 16.06 -0.33
N ASP A 360 18.81 17.19 -0.39
CA ASP A 360 19.41 17.69 -1.64
C ASP A 360 20.50 16.74 -2.16
N TYR A 361 21.39 16.23 -1.29
CA TYR A 361 22.33 15.17 -1.61
C TYR A 361 21.65 13.93 -2.23
N TRP A 362 20.56 13.43 -1.61
CA TRP A 362 19.84 12.26 -2.13
C TRP A 362 19.11 12.53 -3.46
N LYS A 363 18.67 13.77 -3.69
CA LYS A 363 18.08 14.20 -4.96
C LYS A 363 19.13 14.16 -6.07
N GLU A 364 20.31 14.73 -5.83
CA GLU A 364 21.43 14.71 -6.78
C GLU A 364 21.84 13.27 -7.11
N LYS A 365 22.07 12.43 -6.08
CA LYS A 365 22.41 11.01 -6.27
C LYS A 365 21.35 10.24 -7.06
N ALA A 366 20.06 10.45 -6.79
CA ALA A 366 19.00 9.80 -7.58
C ALA A 366 19.01 10.27 -9.05
N LEU A 367 19.22 11.55 -9.32
CA LEU A 367 19.29 12.06 -10.70
C LEU A 367 20.54 11.55 -11.44
N GLU A 368 21.69 11.47 -10.77
CA GLU A 368 22.92 10.83 -11.29
C GLU A 368 22.70 9.35 -11.63
N MET A 369 21.96 8.60 -10.80
CA MET A 369 21.61 7.19 -11.05
C MET A 369 20.53 7.01 -12.15
N GLY A 370 20.08 8.09 -12.79
CA GLY A 370 19.21 8.04 -13.96
C GLY A 370 17.72 7.87 -13.65
N PHE A 371 17.25 8.18 -12.43
CA PHE A 371 15.82 8.40 -12.20
C PHE A 371 15.33 9.55 -13.10
N LEU A 372 14.12 9.42 -13.66
CA LEU A 372 13.53 10.46 -14.54
C LEU A 372 13.18 11.73 -13.75
N TYR A 373 12.81 11.56 -12.48
CA TYR A 373 12.49 12.65 -11.56
C TYR A 373 12.74 12.20 -10.11
N CYS A 374 13.16 13.13 -9.26
CA CYS A 374 13.25 12.93 -7.82
C CYS A 374 12.67 14.12 -7.05
N ALA A 375 11.68 13.86 -6.20
CA ALA A 375 11.19 14.83 -5.21
C ALA A 375 11.83 14.51 -3.87
N SER A 376 12.66 15.40 -3.35
CA SER A 376 13.36 15.20 -2.08
C SER A 376 13.17 16.41 -1.19
N GLY A 377 12.86 16.20 0.08
CA GLY A 377 12.79 17.28 1.07
C GLY A 377 12.06 16.87 2.34
N PRO A 378 12.27 17.56 3.48
CA PRO A 378 11.74 17.13 4.78
C PRO A 378 10.22 16.92 4.78
N LEU A 379 9.47 17.80 4.12
CA LEU A 379 8.00 17.74 4.05
C LEU A 379 7.46 16.95 2.84
N VAL A 380 8.31 16.40 1.97
CA VAL A 380 7.84 15.65 0.80
C VAL A 380 7.06 14.39 1.25
N ARG A 381 6.05 14.05 0.45
CA ARG A 381 5.21 12.85 0.55
C ARG A 381 5.06 12.29 -0.87
N SER A 382 4.72 11.02 -1.00
CA SER A 382 4.47 10.38 -2.30
C SER A 382 3.55 11.21 -3.20
N SER A 383 2.47 11.78 -2.66
CA SER A 383 1.52 12.64 -3.40
C SER A 383 1.80 14.15 -3.34
N TYR A 384 2.84 14.62 -2.65
CA TYR A 384 3.10 16.06 -2.50
C TYR A 384 3.56 16.68 -3.81
N LYS A 385 2.81 17.67 -4.31
CA LYS A 385 3.04 18.35 -5.61
C LYS A 385 3.29 17.39 -6.78
N ALA A 386 2.64 16.23 -6.72
CA ALA A 386 2.79 15.18 -7.73
C ALA A 386 2.47 15.73 -9.13
N GLY A 387 1.35 16.46 -9.30
CA GLY A 387 1.02 17.09 -10.58
C GLY A 387 2.07 18.09 -11.06
N GLU A 388 2.36 19.12 -10.28
CA GLU A 388 3.24 20.24 -10.69
C GLU A 388 4.62 19.76 -11.18
N ALA A 389 5.33 19.01 -10.34
CA ALA A 389 6.74 18.72 -10.57
C ALA A 389 6.98 17.50 -11.48
N PHE A 390 5.99 16.59 -11.59
CA PHE A 390 6.02 15.46 -12.52
C PHE A 390 5.71 15.90 -13.95
N ILE A 391 4.60 16.65 -14.15
CA ILE A 391 4.12 17.05 -15.47
C ILE A 391 5.20 17.83 -16.22
N GLU A 392 5.81 18.83 -15.57
CA GLU A 392 6.82 19.65 -16.24
C GLU A 392 8.06 18.85 -16.67
N ASN A 393 8.58 17.97 -15.82
CA ASN A 393 9.85 17.29 -16.09
C ASN A 393 9.68 16.07 -17.00
N VAL A 394 8.61 15.29 -16.84
CA VAL A 394 8.35 14.14 -17.73
C VAL A 394 7.97 14.61 -19.13
N LEU A 395 7.22 15.72 -19.29
CA LEU A 395 6.96 16.30 -20.61
C LEU A 395 8.22 16.89 -21.25
N LYS A 396 9.11 17.55 -20.49
CA LYS A 396 10.41 18.03 -21.00
C LYS A 396 11.29 16.86 -21.46
N LYS A 397 11.42 15.80 -20.64
CA LYS A 397 12.28 14.66 -20.94
C LYS A 397 11.75 13.80 -22.09
N ARG A 398 10.45 13.48 -22.14
CA ARG A 398 9.85 12.77 -23.29
C ARG A 398 9.89 13.59 -24.58
N LYS A 399 9.79 14.92 -24.53
CA LYS A 399 10.04 15.76 -25.71
C LYS A 399 11.50 15.67 -26.17
N ALA A 400 12.46 15.76 -25.25
CA ALA A 400 13.87 15.61 -25.59
C ALA A 400 14.20 14.23 -26.19
N GLU A 401 13.68 13.15 -25.60
CA GLU A 401 13.82 11.78 -26.11
C GLU A 401 13.16 11.60 -27.48
N ALA A 402 11.96 12.16 -27.69
CA ALA A 402 11.29 12.12 -28.99
C ALA A 402 12.02 12.95 -30.06
N THR A 403 12.59 14.10 -29.72
CA THR A 403 13.42 14.90 -30.64
C THR A 403 14.74 14.19 -30.96
N ALA A 404 15.37 13.54 -29.97
CA ALA A 404 16.60 12.76 -30.16
C ALA A 404 16.40 11.45 -30.92
N ALA A 405 15.17 10.93 -31.01
CA ALA A 405 14.81 9.76 -31.82
C ALA A 405 14.35 10.12 -33.25
N MET A 406 14.21 11.42 -33.57
CA MET A 406 13.87 11.95 -34.90
C MET A 406 15.05 12.63 -35.61
N ALA A 407 16.21 12.71 -34.94
CA ALA A 407 17.47 13.26 -35.44
C ALA A 407 18.52 12.14 -35.56
#